data_AF-A0A6C0FTE7-F1
#
_entry.id   AF-A0A6C0FTE7-F1
#
_cell.length_a   1.000
_cell.length_b   1.000
_cell.length_c   1.000
_cell.angle_alpha   90.00
_cell.angle_beta   90.00
_cell.angle_gamma   90.00
#
_symmetry.space_group_name_H-M   'P 1'
#
loop_
_entity.id
_entity.type
_entity.pdbx_description
1 polymer ?
#
loop_
_entity_poly.entity_id
_entity_poly.type
_entity_poly.pdbx_seq_one_letter_code
_entity_poly.pdbx_strand_id
1 'polypeptide(L)'
;MTDVSNDRRGTLSPRWYWLQALLIAGSALTAALLWRDIPTTVTTHYNFRFEPDGFGAKSWGTVFLLNIVQLCLLLTMLGTNAVIARTTSVQASDKGENEAKRREFRFVNSVFLYGLSLLLTAFFSYIQATMLYGWPSRVLAVVTVLVMLLVIGGIVGLTVTVRRLGLQEQGSGDGEGAAGGAHWLAGGGLYYNPRDPAVFVPKKYGIGWTVNFGRPVGWVVVGTLILIPFAIVTLVALMT
;
A
#
# COMPACT_ATOMS: atom_id res chain seq x y z
N MET A 1 -34.15 0.39 13.64
CA MET A 1 -34.22 0.24 12.17
C MET A 1 -33.26 1.26 11.56
N THR A 2 -31.97 0.98 11.56
CA THR A 2 -30.96 1.90 11.04
C THR A 2 -29.74 1.13 10.53
N ASP A 3 -29.51 1.31 9.23
CA ASP A 3 -28.23 1.19 8.52
C ASP A 3 -27.70 -0.22 8.15
N VAL A 4 -28.48 -0.96 7.35
CA VAL A 4 -28.00 -2.14 6.58
C VAL A 4 -27.74 -1.78 5.10
N SER A 5 -27.91 -0.51 4.69
CA SER A 5 -27.89 -0.15 3.26
C SER A 5 -26.49 0.00 2.65
N ASN A 6 -25.43 0.04 3.47
CA ASN A 6 -24.07 0.17 2.95
C ASN A 6 -23.42 -1.16 2.53
N ASP A 7 -24.10 -2.28 2.81
CA ASP A 7 -23.53 -3.62 2.64
C ASP A 7 -23.51 -4.08 1.17
N ARG A 8 -24.21 -3.38 0.26
CA ARG A 8 -24.38 -3.86 -1.13
C ARG A 8 -23.12 -3.81 -2.02
N ARG A 9 -22.04 -3.11 -1.62
CA ARG A 9 -20.90 -2.82 -2.52
C ARG A 9 -19.66 -3.69 -2.31
N GLY A 10 -19.55 -4.37 -1.16
CA GLY A 10 -18.36 -5.15 -0.83
C GLY A 10 -17.11 -4.30 -0.67
N THR A 11 -17.24 -3.05 -0.22
CA THR A 11 -16.10 -2.18 0.11
C THR A 11 -16.35 -1.51 1.46
N LEU A 12 -15.27 -1.01 2.09
CA LEU A 12 -15.38 -0.35 3.38
C LEU A 12 -16.17 0.96 3.25
N SER A 13 -17.03 1.25 4.22
CA SER A 13 -17.78 2.51 4.28
C SER A 13 -16.85 3.73 4.22
N PRO A 14 -17.15 4.74 3.39
CA PRO A 14 -16.41 6.01 3.37
C PRO A 14 -16.34 6.70 4.74
N ARG A 15 -17.29 6.42 5.65
CA ARG A 15 -17.31 7.03 6.99
C ARG A 15 -16.08 6.68 7.83
N TRP A 16 -15.45 5.53 7.60
CA TRP A 16 -14.23 5.13 8.34
C TRP A 16 -13.04 6.04 8.03
N TYR A 17 -13.03 6.69 6.87
CA TYR A 17 -11.97 7.64 6.50
C TYR A 17 -12.03 8.94 7.31
N TRP A 18 -13.12 9.21 8.04
CA TRP A 18 -13.15 10.31 9.01
C TRP A 18 -12.10 10.16 10.09
N LEU A 19 -11.78 8.94 10.53
CA LEU A 19 -10.71 8.72 11.50
C LEU A 19 -9.35 9.18 10.96
N GLN A 20 -9.05 8.83 9.70
CA GLN A 20 -7.83 9.28 9.02
C GLN A 20 -7.83 10.80 8.85
N ALA A 21 -8.95 11.37 8.39
CA ALA A 21 -9.10 12.81 8.20
C ALA A 21 -8.94 13.60 9.51
N LEU A 22 -9.50 13.12 10.61
CA LEU A 22 -9.36 13.72 11.93
C LEU A 22 -7.91 13.66 12.43
N LEU A 23 -7.20 12.57 12.17
CA LEU A 23 -5.79 12.44 12.55
C LEU A 23 -4.89 13.40 11.77
N ILE A 24 -5.15 13.58 10.47
CA ILE A 24 -4.46 14.56 9.61
C ILE A 24 -4.79 15.99 10.05
N ALA A 25 -6.08 16.28 10.28
CA ALA A 25 -6.52 17.58 10.74
C ALA A 25 -5.95 17.92 12.11
N GLY A 26 -5.88 16.95 13.02
CA GLY A 26 -5.29 17.10 14.35
C GLY A 26 -3.80 17.44 14.29
N SER A 27 -3.01 16.73 13.49
CA SER A 27 -1.58 17.03 13.35
C SER A 27 -1.34 18.38 12.65
N ALA A 28 -2.09 18.69 11.59
CA ALA A 28 -2.01 19.98 10.90
C ALA A 28 -2.43 21.16 11.80
N LEU A 29 -3.53 21.01 12.55
CA LEU A 29 -4.02 22.03 13.48
C LEU A 29 -3.01 22.26 14.60
N THR A 30 -2.42 21.20 15.14
CA THR A 30 -1.39 21.30 16.18
C THR A 30 -0.18 22.07 15.65
N ALA A 31 0.28 21.79 14.43
CA ALA A 31 1.38 22.52 13.79
C ALA A 31 1.05 24.01 13.54
N ALA A 32 -0.21 24.32 13.22
CA ALA A 32 -0.67 25.70 13.04
C ALA A 32 -0.76 26.46 14.37
N LEU A 33 -1.30 25.84 15.42
CA LEU A 33 -1.47 26.45 16.74
C LEU A 33 -0.12 26.64 17.46
N LEU A 34 0.77 25.66 17.36
CA LEU A 34 2.11 25.70 17.94
C LEU A 34 3.14 26.30 16.98
N TRP A 35 2.72 27.01 15.94
CA TRP A 35 3.62 27.54 14.92
C TRP A 35 4.77 28.36 15.52
N ARG A 36 4.51 29.14 16.58
CA ARG A 36 5.54 29.96 17.23
C ARG A 36 6.61 29.14 17.94
N ASP A 37 6.25 27.98 18.47
CA ASP A 37 7.13 27.12 19.25
C ASP A 37 7.99 26.20 18.37
N ILE A 38 7.63 26.03 17.10
CA ILE A 38 8.43 25.27 16.13
C ILE A 38 9.78 25.97 15.91
N PRO A 39 10.93 25.28 16.11
CA PRO A 39 12.26 25.83 15.90
C PRO A 39 12.47 26.39 14.48
N THR A 40 13.34 27.39 14.34
CA THR A 40 13.68 27.98 13.02
C THR A 40 14.35 26.98 12.08
N THR A 41 14.96 25.94 12.65
CA THR A 41 15.61 24.85 11.92
C THR A 41 15.00 23.53 12.39
N VAL A 42 14.46 22.75 11.45
CA VAL A 42 13.78 21.48 11.71
C VAL A 42 14.56 20.31 11.12
N THR A 43 14.48 19.15 11.78
CA THR A 43 15.14 17.93 11.29
C THR A 43 14.38 17.39 10.08
N THR A 44 15.03 17.31 8.93
CA THR A 44 14.43 16.81 7.68
C THR A 44 14.88 15.39 7.33
N HIS A 45 16.00 14.93 7.88
CA HIS A 45 16.54 13.61 7.62
C HIS A 45 17.10 12.98 8.90
N TYR A 46 17.01 11.65 8.96
CA TYR A 46 17.57 10.82 10.02
C TYR A 46 18.43 9.73 9.39
N ASN A 47 19.61 9.48 9.97
CA ASN A 47 20.49 8.40 9.53
C ASN A 47 19.94 7.01 9.93
N PHE A 48 20.65 5.94 9.55
CA PHE A 48 20.28 4.55 9.91
C PHE A 48 20.26 4.26 11.42
N ARG A 49 20.87 5.12 12.24
CA ARG A 49 20.84 5.05 13.71
C ARG A 49 19.68 5.86 14.32
N PHE A 50 18.80 6.43 13.48
CA PHE A 50 17.71 7.32 13.87
C PHE A 50 18.19 8.60 14.57
N GLU A 51 19.39 9.07 14.21
CA GLU A 51 19.91 10.35 14.67
C GLU A 51 19.69 11.42 13.59
N PRO A 52 19.28 12.64 13.96
CA PRO A 52 19.19 13.78 13.05
C PRO A 52 20.53 14.06 12.37
N ASP A 53 20.59 13.99 11.04
CA ASP A 53 21.77 14.29 10.23
C ASP A 53 21.48 15.27 9.08
N GLY A 54 20.20 15.56 8.80
CA GLY A 54 19.78 16.58 7.85
C GLY A 54 18.81 17.58 8.47
N PHE A 55 19.03 18.86 8.18
CA PHE A 55 18.27 19.97 8.73
C PHE A 55 17.80 20.92 7.64
N GLY A 56 16.59 21.46 7.81
CA GLY A 56 15.99 22.42 6.88
C GLY A 56 15.45 23.65 7.61
N ALA A 57 15.36 24.77 6.89
CA ALA A 57 14.75 25.98 7.41
C ALA A 57 13.23 25.81 7.56
N LYS A 58 12.67 26.36 8.64
CA LYS A 58 11.23 26.40 8.88
C LYS A 58 10.53 27.20 7.78
N SER A 59 9.63 26.53 7.08
CA SER A 59 8.73 27.10 6.09
C SER A 59 7.39 26.37 6.12
N TRP A 60 6.36 26.97 5.51
CA TRP A 60 5.06 26.31 5.34
C TRP A 60 5.19 24.96 4.63
N GLY A 61 6.04 24.90 3.59
CA GLY A 61 6.30 23.66 2.85
C GLY A 61 6.89 22.58 3.75
N THR A 62 7.96 22.87 4.49
CA THR A 62 8.62 21.88 5.36
C THR A 62 7.74 21.40 6.50
N VAL A 63 6.91 22.27 7.09
CA VAL A 63 6.07 21.92 8.25
C VAL A 63 4.87 21.07 7.83
N PHE A 64 4.23 21.40 6.71
CA PHE A 64 3.01 20.74 6.24
C PHE A 64 3.23 19.68 5.17
N LEU A 65 4.48 19.41 4.75
CA LEU A 65 4.81 18.39 3.74
C LEU A 65 4.18 17.03 4.07
N LEU A 66 4.33 16.58 5.32
CA LEU A 66 3.78 15.29 5.76
C LEU A 66 2.25 15.29 5.76
N ASN A 67 1.60 16.42 6.09
CA ASN A 67 0.15 16.54 5.95
C ASN A 67 -0.30 16.45 4.49
N ILE A 68 0.45 17.06 3.56
CA ILE A 68 0.15 16.96 2.12
C ILE A 68 0.28 15.51 1.65
N VAL A 69 1.35 14.80 2.03
CA VAL A 69 1.52 13.37 1.72
C VAL A 69 0.37 12.53 2.28
N GLN A 70 -0.04 12.79 3.53
CA GLN A 70 -1.18 12.12 4.15
C GLN A 70 -2.50 12.39 3.42
N LEU A 71 -2.73 13.63 2.98
CA LEU A 71 -3.92 13.98 2.17
C LEU A 71 -3.92 13.25 0.83
N CYS A 72 -2.77 13.20 0.13
CA CYS A 72 -2.62 12.44 -1.11
C CYS A 72 -2.89 10.95 -0.90
N LEU A 73 -2.42 10.37 0.20
CA LEU A 73 -2.70 8.99 0.57
C LEU A 73 -4.20 8.77 0.81
N LEU A 74 -4.85 9.64 1.60
CA LEU A 74 -6.29 9.60 1.85
C LEU A 74 -7.10 9.68 0.55
N LEU A 75 -6.76 10.64 -0.33
CA LEU A 75 -7.42 10.80 -1.63
C LEU A 75 -7.25 9.57 -2.52
N THR A 76 -6.05 8.98 -2.52
CA THR A 76 -5.78 7.74 -3.27
C THR A 76 -6.66 6.61 -2.76
N MET A 77 -6.79 6.44 -1.44
CA MET A 77 -7.63 5.39 -0.86
C MET A 77 -9.11 5.61 -1.14
N LEU A 78 -9.61 6.84 -1.03
CA LEU A 78 -10.97 7.19 -1.41
C LEU A 78 -11.21 6.94 -2.91
N GLY A 79 -10.26 7.28 -3.76
CA GLY A 79 -10.28 7.01 -5.20
C GLY A 79 -10.32 5.52 -5.51
N THR A 80 -9.43 4.72 -4.91
CA THR A 80 -9.41 3.25 -5.07
C THR A 80 -10.73 2.64 -4.59
N ASN A 81 -11.26 3.05 -3.43
CA ASN A 81 -12.54 2.57 -2.93
C ASN A 81 -13.71 2.95 -3.87
N ALA A 82 -13.71 4.17 -4.41
CA ALA A 82 -14.70 4.63 -5.38
C ALA A 82 -14.63 3.86 -6.71
N VAL A 83 -13.43 3.58 -7.23
CA VAL A 83 -13.23 2.78 -8.45
C VAL A 83 -13.70 1.35 -8.23
N ILE A 84 -13.27 0.70 -7.14
CA ILE A 84 -13.69 -0.66 -6.80
C ILE A 84 -15.21 -0.76 -6.67
N ALA A 85 -15.86 0.26 -6.08
CA ALA A 85 -17.32 0.31 -5.99
C ALA A 85 -18.01 0.47 -7.36
N ARG A 86 -17.40 1.18 -8.32
CA ARG A 86 -17.95 1.45 -9.66
C ARG A 86 -17.76 0.31 -10.66
N THR A 87 -16.65 -0.44 -10.59
CA THR A 87 -16.38 -1.58 -11.50
C THR A 87 -17.41 -2.71 -11.36
N THR A 88 -18.22 -2.68 -10.30
CA THR A 88 -19.33 -3.60 -10.01
C THR A 88 -20.41 -3.68 -11.10
N SER A 89 -20.60 -2.66 -11.96
CA SER A 89 -21.71 -2.64 -12.92
C SER A 89 -21.40 -3.19 -14.31
N VAL A 90 -20.13 -3.44 -14.66
CA VAL A 90 -19.73 -3.78 -16.04
C VAL A 90 -19.54 -5.29 -16.26
N GLN A 91 -19.41 -6.09 -15.19
CA GLN A 91 -19.12 -7.54 -15.28
C GLN A 91 -20.17 -8.45 -14.64
N ALA A 92 -21.36 -7.91 -14.28
CA ALA A 92 -22.48 -8.63 -13.66
C ALA A 92 -23.25 -9.55 -14.64
N SER A 93 -22.53 -10.26 -15.52
CA SER A 93 -23.12 -11.21 -16.48
C SER A 93 -22.78 -12.67 -16.13
N ASP A 94 -22.16 -12.95 -14.98
CA ASP A 94 -21.72 -14.32 -14.68
C ASP A 94 -22.12 -14.79 -13.27
N LYS A 95 -22.97 -15.83 -13.26
CA LYS A 95 -23.45 -16.71 -12.18
C LYS A 95 -23.16 -16.28 -10.73
N GLY A 96 -24.23 -16.07 -9.95
CA GLY A 96 -24.24 -15.49 -8.59
C GLY A 96 -23.35 -16.10 -7.49
N GLU A 97 -22.76 -17.29 -7.69
CA GLU A 97 -21.79 -17.86 -6.74
C GLU A 97 -20.40 -17.19 -6.84
N ASN A 98 -20.01 -16.74 -8.05
CA ASN A 98 -18.76 -16.01 -8.27
C ASN A 98 -18.85 -14.55 -7.81
N GLU A 99 -20.04 -13.96 -7.80
CA GLU A 99 -20.25 -12.58 -7.35
C GLU A 99 -20.06 -12.41 -5.84
N ALA A 100 -20.52 -13.38 -5.05
CA ALA A 100 -20.37 -13.37 -3.59
C ALA A 100 -18.89 -13.43 -3.17
N LYS A 101 -18.11 -14.36 -3.76
CA LYS A 101 -16.67 -14.47 -3.52
C LYS A 101 -15.92 -13.21 -3.99
N ARG A 102 -16.26 -12.67 -5.16
CA ARG A 102 -15.68 -11.40 -5.62
C ARG A 102 -16.01 -10.23 -4.69
N ARG A 103 -17.23 -10.17 -4.13
CA ARG A 103 -17.64 -9.15 -3.15
C ARG A 103 -16.82 -9.26 -1.88
N GLU A 104 -16.64 -10.46 -1.37
CA GLU A 104 -15.86 -10.69 -0.15
C GLU A 104 -14.38 -10.40 -0.35
N PHE A 105 -13.81 -10.79 -1.49
CA PHE A 105 -12.43 -10.42 -1.86
C PHE A 105 -12.21 -8.91 -1.86
N ARG A 106 -13.14 -8.16 -2.49
CA ARG A 106 -13.09 -6.68 -2.50
C ARG A 106 -13.17 -6.10 -1.10
N PHE A 107 -14.01 -6.68 -0.23
CA PHE A 107 -14.20 -6.17 1.12
C PHE A 107 -12.92 -6.39 1.94
N VAL A 108 -12.37 -7.60 1.93
CA VAL A 108 -11.12 -7.95 2.61
C VAL A 108 -9.97 -7.06 2.12
N ASN A 109 -9.84 -6.84 0.81
CA ASN A 109 -8.80 -5.98 0.26
C ASN A 109 -9.03 -4.50 0.63
N SER A 110 -10.27 -4.02 0.62
CA SER A 110 -10.62 -2.65 1.01
C SER A 110 -10.33 -2.38 2.49
N VAL A 111 -10.63 -3.34 3.37
CA VAL A 111 -10.32 -3.26 4.81
C VAL A 111 -8.80 -3.25 5.02
N PHE A 112 -8.06 -4.12 4.33
CA PHE A 112 -6.60 -4.15 4.41
C PHE A 112 -5.96 -2.83 3.97
N LEU A 113 -6.36 -2.30 2.80
CA LEU A 113 -5.85 -1.03 2.28
C LEU A 113 -6.20 0.15 3.19
N TYR A 114 -7.40 0.16 3.77
CA TYR A 114 -7.77 1.14 4.79
C TYR A 114 -6.89 1.04 6.04
N GLY A 115 -6.67 -0.17 6.56
CA GLY A 115 -5.82 -0.38 7.73
C GLY A 115 -4.38 0.05 7.47
N LEU A 116 -3.83 -0.31 6.31
CA LEU A 116 -2.49 0.09 5.88
C LEU A 116 -2.37 1.62 5.76
N SER A 117 -3.34 2.28 5.13
CA SER A 117 -3.31 3.75 4.97
C SER A 117 -3.50 4.48 6.30
N LEU A 118 -4.33 3.98 7.21
CA LEU A 118 -4.47 4.53 8.55
C LEU A 118 -3.16 4.40 9.34
N LEU A 119 -2.51 3.23 9.27
CA LEU A 119 -1.21 2.98 9.90
C LEU A 119 -0.14 3.93 9.38
N LEU A 120 -0.02 4.09 8.06
CA LEU A 120 0.95 5.01 7.45
C LEU A 120 0.65 6.47 7.80
N THR A 121 -0.63 6.86 7.83
CA THR A 121 -1.03 8.20 8.27
C THR A 121 -0.60 8.46 9.72
N ALA A 122 -0.86 7.52 10.64
CA ALA A 122 -0.41 7.62 12.02
C ALA A 122 1.12 7.70 12.14
N PHE A 123 1.84 6.89 11.36
CA PHE A 123 3.30 6.89 11.31
C PHE A 123 3.85 8.23 10.83
N PHE A 124 3.31 8.81 9.76
CA PHE A 124 3.73 10.13 9.29
C PHE A 124 3.40 11.25 10.28
N SER A 125 2.29 11.16 11.02
CA SER A 125 2.02 12.12 12.10
C SER A 125 3.03 12.00 13.24
N TYR A 126 3.49 10.79 13.56
CA TYR A 126 4.53 10.58 14.56
C TYR A 126 5.89 11.12 14.10
N ILE A 127 6.27 10.90 12.84
CA ILE A 127 7.48 11.51 12.24
C ILE A 127 7.38 13.03 12.29
N GLN A 128 6.24 13.60 11.92
CA GLN A 128 6.02 15.05 11.98
C GLN A 128 6.20 15.58 13.41
N ALA A 129 5.64 14.90 14.41
CA ALA A 129 5.80 15.32 15.81
C ALA A 129 7.26 15.25 16.29
N THR A 130 8.01 14.24 15.84
CA THR A 130 9.46 14.12 16.09
C THR A 130 10.22 15.27 15.43
N MET A 131 9.89 15.59 14.18
CA MET A 131 10.50 16.67 13.39
C MET A 131 10.24 18.07 13.97
N LEU A 132 9.01 18.35 14.43
CA LEU A 132 8.58 19.70 14.83
C LEU A 132 8.75 19.98 16.33
N TYR A 133 8.56 18.97 17.18
CA TYR A 133 8.51 19.12 18.63
C TYR A 133 9.61 18.36 19.36
N GLY A 134 10.50 17.67 18.64
CA GLY A 134 11.61 16.94 19.25
C GLY A 134 11.17 15.72 20.05
N TRP A 135 10.10 15.03 19.65
CA TRP A 135 9.71 13.77 20.28
C TRP A 135 10.87 12.75 20.27
N PRO A 136 10.87 11.77 21.18
CA PRO A 136 12.03 10.90 21.36
C PRO A 136 12.36 10.07 20.10
N SER A 137 13.54 10.28 19.52
CA SER A 137 14.01 9.54 18.34
C SER A 137 14.19 8.04 18.59
N ARG A 138 14.48 7.63 19.83
CA ARG A 138 14.50 6.21 20.23
C ARG A 138 13.14 5.54 20.03
N VAL A 139 12.06 6.27 20.31
CA VAL A 139 10.70 5.77 20.09
C VAL A 139 10.38 5.75 18.60
N LEU A 140 10.89 6.70 17.80
CA LEU A 140 10.78 6.65 16.34
C LEU A 140 11.40 5.36 15.76
N ALA A 141 12.55 4.93 16.26
CA ALA A 141 13.17 3.67 15.83
C ALA A 141 12.25 2.46 16.10
N VAL A 142 11.73 2.35 17.32
CA VAL A 142 10.82 1.27 17.73
C VAL A 142 9.53 1.30 16.91
N VAL A 143 8.92 2.48 16.74
CA VAL A 143 7.70 2.67 15.94
C VAL A 143 7.95 2.29 14.48
N THR A 144 9.10 2.65 13.91
CA THR A 144 9.45 2.29 12.53
C THR A 144 9.54 0.78 12.36
N VAL A 145 10.25 0.09 13.25
CA VAL A 145 10.35 -1.38 13.23
C VAL A 145 8.97 -2.01 13.40
N LEU A 146 8.16 -1.50 14.33
CA LEU A 146 6.80 -1.98 14.56
C LEU A 146 5.91 -1.81 13.32
N VAL A 147 5.95 -0.65 12.66
CA VAL A 147 5.21 -0.39 11.41
C VAL A 147 5.65 -1.37 10.33
N MET A 148 6.95 -1.61 10.16
CA MET A 148 7.44 -2.61 9.19
C MET A 148 6.89 -4.01 9.49
N LEU A 149 6.93 -4.45 10.75
CA LEU A 149 6.39 -5.74 11.17
C LEU A 149 4.87 -5.83 10.94
N LEU A 150 4.12 -4.77 11.23
CA LEU A 150 2.67 -4.71 10.99
C LEU A 150 2.33 -4.72 9.49
N VAL A 151 3.12 -4.06 8.65
CA VAL A 151 2.94 -4.10 7.19
C VAL A 151 3.20 -5.51 6.67
N ILE A 152 4.32 -6.13 7.05
CA ILE A 152 4.67 -7.50 6.64
C ILE A 152 3.61 -8.48 7.15
N GLY A 153 3.28 -8.41 8.45
CA GLY A 153 2.25 -9.23 9.07
C GLY A 153 0.87 -9.04 8.45
N GLY A 154 0.52 -7.81 8.09
CA GLY A 154 -0.71 -7.48 7.37
C GLY A 154 -0.75 -8.11 5.97
N ILE A 155 0.35 -8.05 5.20
CA ILE A 155 0.44 -8.68 3.87
C ILE A 155 0.33 -10.22 3.98
N VAL A 156 1.04 -10.81 4.94
CA VAL A 156 0.95 -12.25 5.22
C VAL A 156 -0.47 -12.62 5.65
N GLY A 157 -1.06 -11.85 6.56
CA GLY A 157 -2.43 -12.03 7.05
C GLY A 157 -3.46 -11.93 5.94
N LEU A 158 -3.34 -10.94 5.05
CA LEU A 158 -4.18 -10.81 3.85
C LEU A 158 -4.06 -12.05 2.96
N THR A 159 -2.82 -12.49 2.69
CA THR A 159 -2.56 -13.66 1.84
C THR A 159 -3.17 -14.93 2.42
N VAL A 160 -3.02 -15.14 3.74
CA VAL A 160 -3.61 -16.29 4.45
C VAL A 160 -5.14 -16.20 4.43
N THR A 161 -5.72 -15.04 4.69
CA THR A 161 -7.17 -14.83 4.70
C THR A 161 -7.78 -15.11 3.33
N VAL A 162 -7.21 -14.56 2.26
CA VAL A 162 -7.69 -14.82 0.89
C VAL A 162 -7.58 -16.30 0.50
N ARG A 163 -6.51 -16.99 0.93
CA ARG A 163 -6.36 -18.43 0.72
C ARG A 163 -7.39 -19.25 1.50
N ARG A 164 -7.58 -18.95 2.79
CA ARG A 164 -8.52 -19.66 3.67
C ARG A 164 -9.97 -19.52 3.20
N LEU A 165 -10.32 -18.35 2.70
CA LEU A 165 -11.67 -18.06 2.20
C LEU A 165 -11.87 -18.51 0.73
N GLY A 166 -10.85 -19.06 0.07
CA GLY A 166 -10.95 -19.51 -1.32
C GLY A 166 -11.29 -18.38 -2.30
N LEU A 167 -10.85 -17.15 -1.99
CA LEU A 167 -11.19 -15.93 -2.73
C LEU A 167 -10.22 -15.62 -3.88
N GLN A 168 -9.41 -16.59 -4.29
CA GLN A 168 -8.61 -16.44 -5.51
C GLN A 168 -9.56 -16.31 -6.69
N GLU A 169 -9.40 -15.25 -7.49
CA GLU A 169 -9.92 -15.26 -8.83
C GLU A 169 -9.28 -16.46 -9.56
N GLN A 170 -10.10 -17.46 -9.90
CA GLN A 170 -9.75 -18.40 -10.95
C GLN A 170 -9.64 -17.54 -12.21
N GLY A 171 -8.42 -17.08 -12.51
CA GLY A 171 -8.14 -16.47 -13.80
C GLY A 171 -8.70 -17.41 -14.84
N SER A 172 -9.59 -16.88 -15.69
CA SER A 172 -10.19 -17.53 -16.84
C SER A 172 -9.12 -18.29 -17.62
N GLY A 173 -8.97 -19.56 -17.27
CA GLY A 173 -8.10 -20.53 -17.89
C GLY A 173 -8.97 -21.57 -18.59
N ASP A 174 -9.93 -21.10 -19.39
CA ASP A 174 -10.45 -21.91 -20.48
C ASP A 174 -9.41 -21.87 -21.60
N GLY A 175 -8.45 -22.79 -21.46
CA GLY A 175 -7.28 -22.93 -22.31
C GLY A 175 -6.44 -24.12 -21.85
N GLU A 176 -7.02 -25.31 -22.02
CA GLU A 176 -6.33 -26.61 -22.09
C GLU A 176 -5.78 -27.21 -20.78
N GLY A 177 -6.68 -27.98 -20.15
CA GLY A 177 -6.52 -29.42 -19.95
C GLY A 177 -5.13 -29.95 -19.56
N ALA A 178 -5.02 -30.38 -18.30
CA ALA A 178 -4.08 -31.41 -17.79
C ALA A 178 -2.56 -31.22 -17.99
N ALA A 179 -2.09 -30.24 -18.79
CA ALA A 179 -0.69 -29.89 -18.99
C ALA A 179 -0.29 -28.53 -18.35
N GLY A 180 -1.27 -27.76 -17.84
CA GLY A 180 -1.11 -26.42 -17.24
C GLY A 180 -0.30 -26.33 -15.93
N GLY A 181 0.38 -27.41 -15.53
CA GLY A 181 1.38 -27.41 -14.47
C GLY A 181 2.79 -27.03 -14.95
N ALA A 182 3.10 -27.23 -16.23
CA ALA A 182 4.49 -27.20 -16.73
C ALA A 182 5.14 -25.81 -16.80
N HIS A 183 4.34 -24.75 -16.90
CA HIS A 183 4.84 -23.37 -17.06
C HIS A 183 4.94 -22.59 -15.74
N TRP A 184 4.48 -23.17 -14.64
CA TRP A 184 4.49 -22.56 -13.32
C TRP A 184 5.64 -23.15 -12.49
N LEU A 185 6.70 -22.37 -12.29
CA LEU A 185 7.87 -22.78 -11.51
C LEU A 185 7.70 -22.46 -10.02
N ALA A 186 8.57 -23.08 -9.21
CA ALA A 186 8.65 -22.87 -7.76
C ALA A 186 7.29 -23.02 -7.05
N GLY A 187 6.57 -24.11 -7.35
CA GLY A 187 5.27 -24.39 -6.73
C GLY A 187 4.16 -23.39 -7.09
N GLY A 188 4.29 -22.67 -8.22
CA GLY A 188 3.29 -21.70 -8.71
C GLY A 188 3.52 -20.24 -8.29
N GLY A 189 4.70 -19.91 -7.78
CA GLY A 189 5.10 -18.52 -7.50
C GLY A 189 5.66 -17.76 -8.71
N LEU A 190 6.25 -18.49 -9.66
CA LEU A 190 6.91 -17.93 -10.85
C LEU A 190 6.26 -18.51 -12.11
N TYR A 191 6.17 -17.70 -13.17
CA TYR A 191 5.58 -18.10 -14.45
C TYR A 191 6.61 -17.99 -15.57
N TYR A 192 6.75 -19.03 -16.37
CA TYR A 192 7.64 -19.07 -17.52
C TYR A 192 6.91 -19.70 -18.70
N ASN A 193 6.46 -18.85 -19.61
CA ASN A 193 5.89 -19.29 -20.88
C ASN A 193 6.34 -18.37 -22.03
N PRO A 194 7.34 -18.79 -22.83
CA PRO A 194 7.80 -18.00 -23.97
C PRO A 194 6.71 -17.75 -25.04
N ARG A 195 5.69 -18.62 -25.10
CA ARG A 195 4.60 -18.51 -26.09
C ARG A 195 3.50 -17.54 -25.66
N ASP A 196 3.40 -17.22 -24.37
CA ASP A 196 2.42 -16.29 -23.83
C ASP A 196 2.88 -14.83 -24.04
N PRO A 197 2.10 -13.97 -24.72
CA PRO A 197 2.41 -12.55 -24.92
C PRO A 197 2.37 -11.68 -23.66
N ALA A 198 1.71 -12.12 -22.59
CA ALA A 198 1.59 -11.35 -21.38
C ALA A 198 2.93 -11.22 -20.63
N VAL A 199 3.31 -9.98 -20.31
CA VAL A 199 4.46 -9.67 -19.43
C VAL A 199 4.10 -9.83 -17.96
N PHE A 200 2.86 -9.47 -17.59
CA PHE A 200 2.31 -9.66 -16.26
C PHE A 200 1.18 -10.69 -16.32
N VAL A 201 1.27 -11.71 -15.46
CA VAL A 201 0.31 -12.82 -15.41
C VAL A 201 -0.24 -12.92 -13.99
N PRO A 202 -1.56 -13.09 -13.79
CA PRO A 202 -2.13 -13.28 -12.46
C PRO A 202 -1.51 -14.51 -11.79
N LYS A 203 -1.07 -14.40 -10.53
CA LYS A 203 -0.45 -15.53 -9.84
C LYS A 203 -1.42 -16.71 -9.69
N LYS A 204 -0.94 -17.92 -9.98
CA LYS A 204 -1.69 -19.17 -9.75
C LYS A 204 -2.06 -19.39 -8.29
N TYR A 205 -1.22 -18.93 -7.35
CA TYR A 205 -1.49 -18.96 -5.91
C TYR A 205 -1.25 -17.58 -5.27
N GLY A 206 -2.24 -17.09 -4.52
CA GLY A 206 -2.16 -15.81 -3.78
C GLY A 206 -2.76 -14.63 -4.53
N ILE A 207 -2.31 -13.42 -4.18
CA ILE A 207 -2.85 -12.14 -4.68
C ILE A 207 -1.79 -11.46 -5.55
N GLY A 208 -2.23 -10.89 -6.67
CA GLY A 208 -1.43 -10.03 -7.52
C GLY A 208 -0.91 -10.72 -8.78
N TRP A 209 0.02 -10.02 -9.43
CA TRP A 209 0.59 -10.41 -10.72
C TRP A 209 2.04 -10.87 -10.54
N THR A 210 2.48 -11.78 -11.39
CA THR A 210 3.88 -12.18 -11.53
C THR A 210 4.37 -11.81 -12.92
N VAL A 211 5.68 -11.70 -13.07
CA VAL A 211 6.30 -11.46 -14.38
C VAL A 211 6.43 -12.79 -15.12
N ASN A 212 6.15 -12.79 -16.43
CA ASN A 212 6.47 -13.93 -17.29
C ASN A 212 7.96 -13.93 -17.63
N PHE A 213 8.72 -14.82 -16.99
CA PHE A 213 10.17 -14.97 -17.19
C PHE A 213 10.54 -15.65 -18.52
N GLY A 214 9.55 -16.13 -19.28
CA GLY A 214 9.74 -16.60 -20.66
C GLY A 214 9.98 -15.48 -21.67
N ARG A 215 9.87 -14.21 -21.25
CA ARG A 215 10.02 -13.04 -22.13
C ARG A 215 11.25 -12.19 -21.77
N PRO A 216 12.04 -11.74 -22.76
CA PRO A 216 13.12 -10.77 -22.54
C PRO A 216 12.64 -9.49 -21.84
N VAL A 217 11.45 -9.00 -22.19
CA VAL A 217 10.84 -7.81 -21.57
C VAL A 217 10.59 -8.00 -20.07
N GLY A 218 10.23 -9.21 -19.63
CA GLY A 218 10.05 -9.50 -18.21
C GLY A 218 11.34 -9.31 -17.41
N TRP A 219 12.48 -9.75 -17.96
CA TRP A 219 13.79 -9.56 -17.35
C TRP A 219 14.21 -8.08 -17.32
N VAL A 220 13.84 -7.29 -18.33
CA VAL A 220 14.06 -5.83 -18.33
C VAL A 220 13.26 -5.17 -17.19
N VAL A 221 12.01 -5.55 -16.97
CA VAL A 221 11.17 -5.03 -15.87
C VAL A 221 11.80 -5.34 -14.52
N VAL A 222 12.21 -6.59 -14.29
CA VAL A 222 12.85 -7.01 -13.03
C VAL A 222 14.19 -6.30 -12.83
N GLY A 223 15.03 -6.23 -13.88
CA GLY A 223 16.31 -5.52 -13.84
C GLY A 223 16.12 -4.04 -13.51
N THR A 224 15.16 -3.37 -14.13
CA THR A 224 14.85 -1.96 -13.88
C THR A 224 14.38 -1.73 -12.44
N LEU A 225 13.49 -2.60 -11.93
CA LEU A 225 12.96 -2.51 -10.57
C LEU A 225 14.05 -2.66 -9.51
N ILE A 226 15.10 -3.44 -9.79
CA ILE A 226 16.23 -3.65 -8.87
C ILE A 226 17.29 -2.55 -9.06
N LEU A 227 17.68 -2.26 -10.30
CA LEU A 227 18.81 -1.38 -10.61
C LEU A 227 18.51 0.09 -10.33
N ILE A 228 17.27 0.57 -10.54
CA ILE A 228 16.94 1.99 -10.31
C ILE A 228 17.11 2.37 -8.82
N PRO A 229 16.52 1.66 -7.84
CA PRO A 229 16.74 1.96 -6.43
C PRO A 229 18.22 1.91 -6.03
N PHE A 230 18.95 0.88 -6.49
CA PHE A 230 20.39 0.76 -6.21
C PHE A 230 21.20 1.91 -6.81
N ALA A 231 20.89 2.33 -8.04
CA ALA A 231 21.55 3.46 -8.70
C ALA A 231 21.28 4.77 -7.96
N ILE A 232 20.04 5.00 -7.49
CA ILE A 232 19.68 6.18 -6.70
C ILE A 232 20.45 6.20 -5.37
N VAL A 233 20.46 5.08 -4.63
CA VAL A 233 21.19 4.99 -3.36
C VAL A 233 22.69 5.23 -3.57
N THR A 234 23.28 4.64 -4.61
CA THR A 234 24.70 4.80 -4.93
C THR A 234 25.02 6.24 -5.33
N LEU A 235 24.18 6.87 -6.16
CA LEU A 235 24.34 8.25 -6.57
C LEU A 235 24.29 9.20 -5.37
N VAL A 236 23.30 9.02 -4.48
CA VAL A 236 23.19 9.82 -3.25
C VAL A 236 24.41 9.62 -2.36
N ALA A 237 24.89 8.39 -2.19
CA ALA A 237 26.08 8.10 -1.39
C ALA A 237 27.38 8.66 -1.99
N LEU A 238 27.45 8.88 -3.31
CA LEU A 238 28.60 9.51 -3.98
C LEU A 238 28.56 11.04 -3.95
N MET A 239 27.41 11.63 -3.62
CA MET A 239 27.20 13.09 -3.56
C MET A 239 27.30 13.65 -2.14
N THR A 240 27.50 12.78 -1.14
CA THR A 240 27.78 13.12 0.27
C THR A 240 29.24 12.89 0.59
#